data_AF-A0A3D8QPI5-F1
#
_entry.id   AF-A0A3D8QPI5-F1
#
_cell.length_a   1.000
_cell.length_b   1.000
_cell.length_c   1.000
_cell.angle_alpha   90.00
_cell.angle_beta   90.00
_cell.angle_gamma   90.00
#
_symmetry.space_group_name_H-M   'P 1'
#
loop_
_entity.id
_entity.type
_entity.pdbx_description
1 polymer ?
#
loop_
_entity_poly.entity_id
_entity_poly.type
_entity_poly.pdbx_seq_one_letter_code
_entity_poly.pdbx_strand_id
1 'polypeptide(L)'
;MDVLPPNLEALQLQFQVHFTEGSDQDRAARLKRLEQLAIGKTKKFPRLKRVVWWTEPPGCWVSRSYGPESDMEFLAATFHDVSVQFEWLITSYFYETPLGGDIGKMGWENL
;
A
#
# COMPACT_ATOMS: atom_id res chain seq x y z
N MET A 1 -16.14 4.72 -8.31
CA MET A 1 -16.00 3.78 -7.17
C MET A 1 -15.24 2.59 -7.70
N ASP A 2 -13.97 2.47 -7.34
CA ASP A 2 -13.19 1.27 -7.66
C ASP A 2 -13.64 0.19 -6.65
N VAL A 3 -14.63 -0.61 -7.04
CA VAL A 3 -15.15 -1.65 -6.16
C VAL A 3 -14.23 -2.85 -6.30
N LEU A 4 -13.36 -3.05 -5.31
CA LEU A 4 -12.56 -4.27 -5.23
C LEU A 4 -13.49 -5.50 -5.17
N PRO A 5 -13.07 -6.65 -5.71
CA PRO A 5 -13.87 -7.85 -5.67
C PRO A 5 -14.09 -8.34 -4.23
N PRO A 6 -15.27 -8.86 -3.88
CA PRO A 6 -15.59 -9.31 -2.51
C PRO A 6 -14.76 -10.54 -2.06
N ASN A 7 -14.15 -11.24 -3.02
CA ASN A 7 -13.29 -12.41 -2.78
C ASN A 7 -11.79 -12.07 -2.75
N LEU A 8 -11.42 -10.79 -2.68
CA LEU A 8 -10.02 -10.38 -2.60
C LEU A 8 -9.35 -10.94 -1.34
N GLU A 9 -8.32 -11.77 -1.50
CA GLU A 9 -7.56 -12.33 -0.36
C GLU A 9 -6.36 -11.46 0.05
N ALA A 10 -5.75 -10.78 -0.93
CA ALA A 10 -4.62 -9.89 -0.71
C ALA A 10 -4.77 -8.64 -1.60
N LEU A 11 -4.39 -7.49 -1.07
CA LEU A 11 -4.31 -6.23 -1.81
C LEU A 11 -2.86 -5.76 -1.80
N GLN A 12 -2.35 -5.41 -2.97
CA GLN A 12 -1.04 -4.79 -3.10
C GLN A 12 -1.24 -3.40 -3.68
N LEU A 13 -0.73 -2.39 -2.99
CA LEU A 13 -0.77 -1.00 -3.42
C LEU A 13 0.66 -0.48 -3.60
N GLN A 14 0.85 0.26 -4.68
CA GLN A 14 2.12 0.85 -5.08
C GLN A 14 1.91 2.33 -5.28
N PHE A 15 2.76 3.13 -4.64
CA PHE A 15 2.73 4.58 -4.82
C PHE A 15 4.13 5.16 -4.80
N GLN A 16 4.32 6.18 -5.62
CA GLN A 16 5.46 7.06 -5.50
C GLN A 16 5.21 8.01 -4.32
N VAL A 17 6.09 7.99 -3.33
CA VAL A 17 6.04 8.93 -2.20
C VAL A 17 7.07 10.02 -2.44
N HIS A 18 6.61 11.27 -2.42
CA HIS A 18 7.49 12.42 -2.56
C HIS A 18 7.89 12.95 -1.17
N PHE A 19 9.18 13.27 -1.02
CA PHE A 19 9.83 13.56 0.26
C PHE A 19 9.38 14.87 0.91
N THR A 20 9.09 15.90 0.13
CA THR A 20 8.78 17.22 0.69
C THR A 20 7.32 17.28 1.12
N GLU A 21 7.09 17.64 2.38
CA GLU A 21 5.79 18.00 2.90
C GLU A 21 5.11 18.99 1.93
N GLY A 22 3.96 18.62 1.36
CA GLY A 22 3.26 19.39 0.32
C GLY A 22 3.55 19.01 -1.14
N SER A 23 4.53 18.13 -1.42
CA SER A 23 4.77 17.59 -2.77
C SER A 23 3.98 16.33 -3.08
N ASP A 24 3.53 15.62 -2.04
CA ASP A 24 2.69 14.43 -2.17
C ASP A 24 1.21 14.80 -2.01
N GLN A 25 0.64 15.41 -3.06
CA GLN A 25 -0.73 15.93 -3.04
C GLN A 25 -1.80 14.86 -2.79
N ASP A 26 -1.49 13.61 -3.13
CA ASP A 26 -2.43 12.48 -3.03
C ASP A 26 -2.27 11.68 -1.73
N ARG A 27 -1.29 12.00 -0.87
CA ARG A 27 -1.03 11.28 0.37
C ARG A 27 -2.28 11.11 1.23
N ALA A 28 -2.97 12.21 1.54
CA ALA A 28 -4.18 12.19 2.38
C ALA A 28 -5.31 11.36 1.76
N ALA A 29 -5.48 11.41 0.44
CA ALA A 29 -6.48 10.63 -0.27
C ALA A 29 -6.18 9.13 -0.19
N ARG A 30 -4.91 8.73 -0.31
CA ARG A 30 -4.48 7.33 -0.20
C ARG A 30 -4.63 6.77 1.21
N LEU A 31 -4.24 7.53 2.23
CA LEU A 31 -4.46 7.14 3.63
C LEU A 31 -5.94 6.93 3.91
N LYS A 32 -6.78 7.90 3.52
CA LYS A 32 -8.24 7.79 3.66
C LYS A 32 -8.82 6.57 2.94
N ARG A 33 -8.28 6.22 1.77
CA ARG A 33 -8.73 5.02 1.03
C ARG A 33 -8.40 3.74 1.80
N LEU A 34 -7.24 3.66 2.43
CA LEU A 34 -6.87 2.50 3.27
C LEU A 34 -7.71 2.41 4.54
N GLU A 35 -7.98 3.53 5.20
CA GLU A 35 -8.91 3.56 6.33
C GLU A 35 -10.30 3.05 5.92
N GLN A 36 -10.80 3.51 4.77
CA GLN A 36 -12.07 3.03 4.23
C GLN A 36 -12.06 1.53 3.91
N LEU A 37 -10.92 0.99 3.48
CA LEU A 37 -10.74 -0.45 3.27
C LEU A 37 -10.79 -1.22 4.58
N ALA A 38 -10.10 -0.74 5.62
CA ALA A 38 -10.15 -1.35 6.94
C ALA A 38 -11.57 -1.35 7.51
N ILE A 39 -12.28 -0.21 7.47
CA ILE A 39 -13.69 -0.09 7.87
C ILE A 39 -14.58 -1.03 7.05
N GLY A 40 -14.32 -1.13 5.75
CA GLY A 40 -15.07 -1.95 4.81
C GLY A 40 -14.80 -3.45 4.93
N LYS A 41 -13.75 -3.90 5.64
CA LYS A 41 -13.28 -5.29 5.65
C LYS A 41 -14.40 -6.27 5.95
N THR A 42 -15.16 -6.06 7.02
CA THR A 42 -16.17 -7.04 7.47
C THR A 42 -17.36 -7.16 6.51
N LYS A 43 -17.73 -6.10 5.81
CA LYS A 43 -18.94 -6.05 4.97
C LYS A 43 -18.66 -6.20 3.48
N LYS A 44 -17.54 -5.69 3.00
CA LYS A 44 -17.20 -5.60 1.57
C LYS A 44 -16.07 -6.56 1.18
N PHE A 45 -15.12 -6.81 2.08
CA PHE A 45 -13.91 -7.59 1.78
C PHE A 45 -13.63 -8.62 2.87
N PRO A 46 -14.59 -9.52 3.19
CA PRO A 46 -14.47 -10.42 4.35
C PRO A 46 -13.28 -11.38 4.23
N ARG A 47 -12.80 -11.62 3.00
CA ARG A 47 -11.65 -12.48 2.71
C ARG A 47 -10.31 -11.76 2.69
N LEU A 48 -10.28 -10.44 2.82
CA LEU A 48 -9.03 -9.69 2.82
C LEU A 48 -8.21 -10.08 4.05
N LYS A 49 -7.01 -10.64 3.79
CA LYS A 49 -6.07 -11.10 4.81
C LYS A 49 -4.80 -10.27 4.85
N ARG A 50 -4.40 -9.66 3.73
CA ARG A 50 -3.14 -8.91 3.61
C ARG A 50 -3.30 -7.64 2.80
N VAL A 51 -2.65 -6.58 3.25
CA VAL A 51 -2.41 -5.34 2.51
C VAL A 51 -0.90 -5.12 2.47
N VAL A 52 -0.35 -4.98 1.28
CA VAL A 52 1.06 -4.64 1.08
C VAL A 52 1.14 -3.23 0.53
N TRP A 53 1.72 -2.32 1.29
CA TRP A 53 2.12 -1.00 0.83
C TRP A 53 3.60 -1.06 0.48
N TRP A 54 3.96 -0.69 -0.74
CA TRP A 54 5.36 -0.41 -1.04
C TRP A 54 5.53 0.93 -1.74
N THR A 55 6.67 1.56 -1.48
CA THR A 55 6.96 2.89 -2.03
C THR A 55 8.09 2.82 -3.03
N GLU A 56 7.89 3.41 -4.19
CA GLU A 56 8.96 3.59 -5.19
C GLU A 56 10.06 4.51 -4.65
N PRO A 57 11.35 4.26 -4.99
CA PRO A 57 12.41 5.16 -4.61
C PRO A 57 12.27 6.44 -5.45
N PRO A 58 12.65 7.61 -4.92
CA PRO A 58 12.73 8.81 -5.73
C PRO A 58 13.69 8.58 -6.91
N GLY A 59 13.28 9.03 -8.10
CA GLY A 59 14.13 9.00 -9.29
C GLY A 59 15.43 9.74 -9.03
N CYS A 60 16.53 8.97 -9.04
CA CYS A 60 17.94 9.36 -8.99
C CYS A 60 18.41 10.20 -7.76
N TRP A 61 19.31 9.58 -6.97
CA TRP A 61 20.21 10.22 -5.99
C TRP A 61 19.66 10.92 -4.75
N VAL A 62 18.41 10.68 -4.33
CA VAL A 62 17.97 11.13 -3.00
C VAL A 62 18.24 10.01 -1.98
N SER A 63 19.45 10.00 -1.44
CA SER A 63 19.77 9.21 -0.25
C SER A 63 19.04 9.78 0.95
N ARG A 64 17.80 9.32 1.21
CA ARG A 64 17.12 9.28 2.51
C ARG A 64 15.68 8.78 2.32
N SER A 65 15.46 7.55 2.79
CA SER A 65 14.23 7.03 3.40
C SER A 65 13.57 8.09 4.31
N TYR A 66 12.26 8.29 4.48
CA TYR A 66 11.00 7.70 4.01
C TYR A 66 9.87 8.72 4.31
N GLY A 67 8.64 8.52 3.82
CA GLY A 67 7.45 9.24 4.32
C GLY A 67 7.27 9.09 5.85
N PRO A 68 6.44 9.90 6.53
CA PRO A 68 6.49 9.94 7.99
C PRO A 68 6.05 8.61 8.58
N GLU A 69 6.95 7.99 9.35
CA GLU A 69 6.78 6.69 10.01
C GLU A 69 5.45 6.59 10.78
N SER A 70 4.94 7.73 11.28
CA SER A 70 3.64 7.85 11.93
C SER A 70 2.46 7.32 11.11
N ASP A 71 2.47 7.51 9.78
CA ASP A 71 1.40 7.00 8.92
C ASP A 71 1.42 5.46 8.88
N MET A 72 2.63 4.89 8.84
CA MET A 72 2.81 3.44 8.75
C MET A 72 2.42 2.77 10.06
N GLU A 73 2.79 3.35 11.19
CA GLU A 73 2.37 2.90 12.52
C GLU A 73 0.85 2.95 12.67
N PHE A 74 0.23 4.06 12.27
CA PHE A 74 -1.22 4.22 12.30
C PHE A 74 -1.94 3.19 11.41
N LEU A 75 -1.46 2.97 10.19
CA LEU A 75 -2.05 1.99 9.27
C LEU A 75 -1.87 0.55 9.77
N ALA A 76 -0.69 0.22 10.31
CA ALA A 76 -0.43 -1.08 10.89
C ALA A 76 -1.40 -1.39 12.05
N ALA A 77 -1.61 -0.43 12.96
CA ALA A 77 -2.61 -0.55 14.02
C ALA A 77 -4.03 -0.71 13.46
N THR A 78 -4.40 0.14 12.50
CA THR A 78 -5.74 0.14 11.88
C THR A 78 -6.07 -1.20 11.22
N PHE A 79 -5.13 -1.80 10.49
CA PHE A 79 -5.34 -3.09 9.84
C PHE A 79 -5.24 -4.28 10.82
N HIS A 80 -4.40 -4.17 11.84
CA HIS A 80 -4.33 -5.15 12.93
C HIS A 80 -5.70 -5.31 13.62
N ASP A 81 -6.38 -4.22 13.93
CA ASP A 81 -7.70 -4.22 14.59
C ASP A 81 -8.79 -4.94 13.79
N VAL A 82 -8.62 -5.02 12.46
CA VAL A 82 -9.53 -5.75 11.57
C VAL A 82 -8.97 -7.10 11.12
N SER A 83 -7.92 -7.59 11.77
CA SER A 83 -7.24 -8.86 11.50
C SER A 83 -6.74 -8.99 10.05
N VAL A 84 -6.20 -7.90 9.52
CA VAL A 84 -5.54 -7.84 8.21
C VAL A 84 -4.06 -7.57 8.44
N GLN A 85 -3.21 -8.39 7.85
CA GLN A 85 -1.77 -8.17 7.88
C GLN A 85 -1.42 -6.95 7.03
N PHE A 86 -0.81 -5.93 7.62
CA PHE A 86 -0.26 -4.80 6.88
C PHE A 86 1.24 -4.95 6.77
N GLU A 87 1.76 -4.99 5.54
CA GLU A 87 3.18 -5.05 5.25
C GLU A 87 3.58 -3.76 4.55
N TRP A 88 4.62 -3.11 5.06
CA TRP A 88 5.21 -1.96 4.42
C TRP A 88 6.62 -2.31 3.94
N LEU A 89 6.86 -2.15 2.63
CA LEU A 89 8.11 -2.55 1.99
C LEU A 89 8.78 -1.38 1.26
N ILE A 90 10.10 -1.31 1.40
CA ILE A 90 10.95 -0.49 0.56
C ILE A 90 11.11 -1.17 -0.80
N THR A 91 11.22 -0.40 -1.89
CA THR A 91 11.29 -0.96 -3.26
C THR A 91 12.32 -2.06 -3.42
N SER A 92 13.53 -1.86 -2.88
CA SER A 92 14.60 -2.87 -2.99
C SER A 92 14.21 -4.19 -2.34
N TYR A 93 13.48 -4.15 -1.23
CA TYR A 93 12.98 -5.34 -0.56
C TYR A 93 11.74 -5.92 -1.26
N PHE A 94 10.87 -5.07 -1.80
CA PHE A 94 9.70 -5.49 -2.56
C PHE A 94 10.08 -6.39 -3.75
N TYR A 95 11.09 -6.02 -4.54
CA TYR A 95 11.57 -6.83 -5.66
C TYR A 95 12.16 -8.19 -5.26
N GLU A 96 12.59 -8.35 -4.01
CA GLU A 96 13.07 -9.63 -3.47
C GLU A 96 11.93 -10.53 -2.96
N THR A 97 10.72 -9.99 -2.82
CA THR A 97 9.54 -10.77 -2.42
C THR A 97 8.90 -11.47 -3.63
N PRO A 98 8.12 -12.56 -3.40
CA PRO A 98 7.27 -13.16 -4.44
C PRO A 98 6.28 -12.19 -5.09
N LEU A 99 6.02 -11.03 -4.47
CA LEU A 99 5.13 -10.00 -4.97
C LEU A 99 5.79 -9.08 -6.02
N GLY A 100 7.10 -8.88 -5.92
CA GLY A 100 7.86 -8.04 -6.85
C GLY A 100 8.51 -8.81 -8.00
N GLY A 101 8.77 -10.11 -7.83
CA GLY A 101 9.45 -10.95 -8.82
C GLY A 101 8.67 -11.18 -10.13
N ASP A 102 7.34 -11.14 -10.09
CA ASP A 102 6.48 -11.43 -11.27
C ASP A 102 6.03 -10.18 -12.06
N ILE A 103 6.32 -8.97 -11.57
CA ILE A 103 5.93 -7.71 -12.23
C ILE A 103 6.67 -7.49 -13.56
N GLY A 104 7.81 -8.13 -13.78
CA GLY A 104 8.49 -8.14 -15.08
C GLY A 104 7.74 -8.89 -16.19
N LYS A 105 6.64 -9.62 -15.88
CA LYS A 105 5.91 -10.46 -16.85
C LYS A 105 4.42 -10.14 -17.02
N MET A 106 3.81 -9.33 -16.16
CA MET A 106 2.41 -8.92 -16.31
C MET A 106 2.33 -7.40 -16.44
N GLY A 107 2.06 -6.94 -17.67
CA GLY A 107 1.79 -5.53 -17.95
C GLY A 107 0.54 -5.08 -17.19
N TRP A 108 0.67 -3.98 -16.43
CA TRP A 108 -0.38 -3.41 -15.58
C TRP A 108 -1.31 -2.49 -16.37
N GLU A 109 -1.93 -3.04 -17.40
CA GLU A 109 -3.11 -2.42 -18.02
C GLU A 109 -4.34 -2.99 -17.29
N ASN A 110 -5.09 -2.13 -16.58
CA ASN A 110 -6.38 -2.38 -15.89
C ASN A 110 -6.32 -2.64 -14.37
N LEU A 111 -5.97 -1.60 -13.61
CA LEU A 111 -6.67 -1.25 -12.37
C LEU A 111 -7.03 0.23 -12.38
#